data_AF-A0A9P6D6P9-F1
#
_entry.id   AF-A0A9P6D6P9-F1
#
_cell.length_a   1.000
_cell.length_b   1.000
_cell.length_c   1.000
_cell.angle_alpha   90.00
_cell.angle_beta   90.00
_cell.angle_gamma   90.00
#
_symmetry.space_group_name_H-M   'P 1'
#
loop_
_entity.id
_entity.type
_entity.pdbx_description
1 polymer ?
#
loop_
_entity_poly.entity_id
_entity_poly.type
_entity_poly.pdbx_seq_one_letter_code
_entity_poly.pdbx_strand_id
1 'polypeptide(L)'
;MGVQAKIEQSALNRLPTMGEGDIDTSLLWDWFTKAKNFLQHKAIPPKDMVKTVAYRMSSVHAIHWLAAAGPLLDRMDWDTYKEQMRGNCPFMDFALEVMGKNNLLAGTPSFMNDDFLRDVMEAGMEPDLAQECHHENANAFLDFRPWLDEVKRLNKQR
;
A
#
# COMPACT_ATOMS: atom_id res chain seq x y z
N MET A 1 -12.79 -16.37 0.44
CA MET A 1 -11.39 -16.82 0.45
C MET A 1 -10.76 -16.26 -0.81
N GLY A 2 -10.00 -15.17 -0.70
CA GLY A 2 -9.26 -14.62 -1.84
C GLY A 2 -8.06 -15.52 -2.18
N VAL A 3 -7.67 -15.54 -3.45
CA VAL A 3 -6.48 -16.27 -3.90
C VAL A 3 -5.28 -15.39 -3.62
N GLN A 4 -4.33 -15.83 -2.79
CA GLN A 4 -3.08 -15.09 -2.56
C GLN A 4 -2.20 -15.10 -3.80
N ALA A 5 -1.65 -13.93 -4.15
CA ALA A 5 -0.67 -13.83 -5.20
C ALA A 5 0.60 -14.60 -4.83
N LYS A 6 1.30 -15.12 -5.85
CA LYS A 6 2.56 -15.86 -5.69
C LYS A 6 3.64 -15.23 -6.52
N ILE A 7 4.87 -15.26 -6.02
CA ILE A 7 6.04 -14.80 -6.77
C ILE A 7 6.77 -16.00 -7.34
N GLU A 8 6.86 -16.02 -8.66
CA GLU A 8 7.59 -17.04 -9.39
C GLU A 8 8.96 -16.51 -9.82
N GLN A 9 10.02 -17.18 -9.36
CA GLN A 9 11.38 -16.94 -9.81
C GLN A 9 12.13 -18.27 -9.84
N SER A 10 12.40 -18.78 -11.06
CA SER A 10 13.09 -20.07 -11.25
C SER A 10 14.60 -20.00 -11.01
N ALA A 11 15.21 -18.81 -11.07
CA ALA A 11 16.63 -18.57 -10.81
C ALA A 11 16.91 -17.07 -10.58
N LEU A 12 18.02 -16.76 -9.89
CA LEU A 12 18.43 -15.37 -9.60
C LEU A 12 18.66 -14.51 -10.86
N ASN A 13 19.01 -15.15 -11.98
CA ASN A 13 19.23 -14.48 -13.27
C ASN A 13 17.93 -14.28 -14.08
N ARG A 14 16.79 -14.75 -13.58
CA ARG A 14 15.46 -14.60 -14.19
C ARG A 14 14.66 -13.55 -13.43
N LEU A 15 13.93 -12.77 -14.21
CA LEU A 15 13.08 -11.70 -13.74
C LEU A 15 11.90 -12.31 -12.97
N PRO A 16 11.69 -11.93 -11.69
CA PRO A 16 10.57 -12.43 -10.92
C PRO A 16 9.25 -12.00 -11.57
N THR A 17 8.22 -12.82 -11.42
CA THR A 17 6.86 -12.51 -11.88
C THR A 17 5.90 -12.67 -10.71
N MET A 18 5.04 -11.67 -10.50
CA MET A 18 4.01 -11.74 -9.46
C MET A 18 2.69 -12.15 -10.13
N GLY A 19 2.16 -13.30 -9.73
CA GLY A 19 0.90 -13.83 -10.22
C GLY A 19 -0.32 -13.02 -9.74
N GLU A 20 -1.49 -13.37 -10.24
CA GLU A 20 -2.76 -12.78 -9.84
C GLU A 20 -3.15 -13.23 -8.43
N GLY A 21 -3.67 -12.29 -7.63
CA GLY A 21 -4.17 -12.56 -6.29
C GLY A 21 -3.99 -11.38 -5.34
N ASP A 22 -4.41 -11.61 -4.09
CA ASP A 22 -4.25 -10.64 -3.00
C ASP A 22 -2.76 -10.46 -2.68
N ILE A 23 -2.35 -9.20 -2.61
CA ILE A 23 -0.97 -8.79 -2.32
C ILE A 23 -0.93 -8.30 -0.88
N ASP A 24 -0.18 -8.99 -0.03
CA ASP A 24 0.11 -8.55 1.34
C ASP A 24 1.54 -7.97 1.47
N THR A 25 1.83 -7.38 2.63
CA THR A 25 3.13 -6.73 2.92
C THR A 25 4.30 -7.71 2.83
N SER A 26 4.11 -8.98 3.21
CA SER A 26 5.14 -10.01 3.16
C SER A 26 5.49 -10.37 1.71
N LEU A 27 4.46 -10.52 0.87
CA LEU A 27 4.60 -10.78 -0.55
C LEU A 27 5.27 -9.58 -1.26
N LEU A 28 4.90 -8.35 -0.92
CA LEU A 28 5.59 -7.16 -1.45
C LEU A 28 7.06 -7.13 -1.07
N TRP A 29 7.40 -7.51 0.16
CA TRP A 29 8.80 -7.56 0.60
C TRP A 29 9.61 -8.61 -0.15
N ASP A 30 9.04 -9.80 -0.36
CA ASP A 30 9.66 -10.87 -1.15
C ASP A 30 9.82 -10.43 -2.62
N TRP A 31 8.84 -9.72 -3.17
CA TRP A 31 8.89 -9.13 -4.51
C TRP A 31 10.07 -8.16 -4.66
N PHE A 32 10.17 -7.17 -3.77
CA PHE A 32 11.27 -6.20 -3.83
C PHE A 32 12.63 -6.86 -3.65
N THR A 33 12.73 -7.85 -2.77
CA THR A 33 13.97 -8.58 -2.52
C THR A 33 14.42 -9.35 -3.77
N LYS A 34 13.52 -10.14 -4.37
CA LYS A 34 13.81 -10.88 -5.60
C LYS A 34 14.10 -9.97 -6.79
N ALA A 35 13.36 -8.87 -6.92
CA ALA A 35 13.56 -7.89 -7.96
C ALA A 35 14.92 -7.18 -7.81
N LYS A 36 15.28 -6.73 -6.60
CA LYS A 36 16.57 -6.12 -6.32
C LYS A 36 17.73 -7.06 -6.63
N ASN A 37 17.63 -8.33 -6.23
CA ASN A 37 18.65 -9.34 -6.51
C ASN A 37 18.84 -9.54 -8.03
N PHE A 38 17.76 -9.60 -8.80
CA PHE A 38 17.83 -9.68 -10.26
C PHE A 38 18.47 -8.42 -10.88
N LEU A 39 18.03 -7.23 -10.46
CA LEU A 39 18.53 -5.96 -10.98
C LEU A 39 20.03 -5.79 -10.72
N GLN A 40 20.50 -6.18 -9.53
CA GLN A 40 21.92 -6.18 -9.17
C GLN A 40 22.71 -7.20 -10.00
N HIS A 41 22.21 -8.43 -10.14
CA HIS A 41 22.86 -9.45 -10.96
C HIS A 41 22.98 -9.03 -12.43
N LYS A 42 21.99 -8.31 -12.96
CA LYS A 42 21.97 -7.85 -14.36
C LYS A 42 22.61 -6.47 -14.55
N ALA A 43 23.09 -5.82 -13.49
CA ALA A 43 23.65 -4.47 -13.53
C ALA A 43 22.75 -3.46 -14.29
N ILE A 44 21.43 -3.55 -14.08
CA ILE A 44 20.47 -2.65 -14.72
C ILE A 44 20.68 -1.23 -14.18
N PRO A 45 20.78 -0.21 -15.04
CA PRO A 45 20.96 1.16 -14.59
C PRO A 45 19.70 1.65 -13.85
N PRO A 46 19.84 2.52 -12.83
CA PRO A 46 18.72 2.96 -11.97
C PRO A 46 17.49 3.45 -12.73
N LYS A 47 17.70 4.22 -13.81
CA LYS A 47 16.65 4.76 -14.69
C LYS A 47 15.77 3.70 -15.37
N ASP A 48 16.26 2.46 -15.48
CA ASP A 48 15.58 1.37 -16.18
C ASP A 48 15.06 0.30 -15.20
N MET A 49 15.33 0.43 -13.90
CA MET A 49 14.98 -0.58 -12.88
C MET A 49 13.47 -0.72 -12.71
N VAL A 50 12.76 0.40 -12.52
CA VAL A 50 11.32 0.41 -12.24
C VAL A 50 10.54 -0.17 -13.40
N LYS A 51 10.74 0.35 -14.62
CA LYS A 51 10.06 -0.18 -15.82
C LYS A 51 10.32 -1.67 -16.03
N THR A 52 11.53 -2.16 -15.76
CA THR A 52 11.89 -3.57 -15.98
C THR A 52 11.10 -4.51 -15.06
N VAL A 53 10.85 -4.08 -13.82
CA VAL A 53 10.19 -4.89 -12.79
C VAL A 53 8.67 -4.70 -12.82
N ALA A 54 8.22 -3.46 -13.01
CA ALA A 54 6.82 -3.05 -12.98
C ALA A 54 5.94 -3.85 -13.97
N TYR A 55 6.39 -4.05 -15.22
CA TYR A 55 5.64 -4.80 -16.24
C TYR A 55 5.49 -6.32 -15.97
N ARG A 56 6.05 -6.83 -14.88
CA ARG A 56 6.01 -8.27 -14.52
C ARG A 56 5.05 -8.58 -13.39
N MET A 57 4.21 -7.61 -13.03
CA MET A 57 3.13 -7.79 -12.09
C MET A 57 1.85 -8.06 -12.86
N SER A 58 1.30 -9.26 -12.71
CA SER A 58 0.11 -9.71 -13.42
C SER A 58 -1.20 -9.27 -12.75
N SER A 59 -1.15 -8.57 -11.61
CA SER A 59 -2.35 -8.08 -10.95
C SER A 59 -3.07 -7.02 -11.81
N VAL A 60 -4.36 -7.24 -12.10
CA VAL A 60 -5.21 -6.32 -12.89
C VAL A 60 -5.19 -4.89 -12.31
N HIS A 61 -5.15 -4.74 -10.98
CA HIS A 61 -5.06 -3.43 -10.33
C HIS A 61 -3.68 -2.77 -10.50
N ALA A 62 -2.60 -3.56 -10.48
CA ALA A 62 -1.28 -3.09 -10.85
C ALA A 62 -1.24 -2.70 -12.33
N ILE A 63 -1.84 -3.49 -13.23
CA ILE A 63 -1.89 -3.20 -14.67
C ILE A 63 -2.65 -1.90 -14.98
N HIS A 64 -3.78 -1.64 -14.33
CA HIS A 64 -4.51 -0.37 -14.48
C HIS A 64 -3.74 0.83 -13.93
N TRP A 65 -3.06 0.68 -12.78
CA TRP A 65 -2.15 1.68 -12.24
C TRP A 65 -0.96 1.94 -13.17
N LEU A 66 -0.34 0.87 -13.70
CA LEU A 66 0.79 0.93 -14.64
C LEU A 66 0.40 1.55 -15.99
N ALA A 67 -0.81 1.28 -16.48
CA ALA A 67 -1.34 1.87 -17.70
C ALA A 67 -1.63 3.37 -17.56
N ALA A 68 -2.10 3.81 -16.38
CA ALA A 68 -2.31 5.23 -16.08
C ALA A 68 -1.00 5.98 -15.75
N ALA A 69 -0.01 5.29 -15.17
CA ALA A 69 1.25 5.85 -14.70
C ALA A 69 2.43 5.64 -15.66
N GLY A 70 2.22 5.12 -16.87
CA GLY A 70 3.30 4.82 -17.85
C GLY A 70 4.40 5.89 -17.97
N PRO A 71 4.06 7.17 -18.23
CA PRO A 71 5.04 8.25 -18.31
C PRO A 71 5.76 8.57 -16.99
N LEU A 72 5.13 8.25 -15.86
CA LEU A 72 5.69 8.44 -14.52
C LEU A 72 6.67 7.32 -14.16
N LEU A 73 6.39 6.08 -14.56
CA LEU A 73 7.27 4.92 -14.30
C LEU A 73 8.64 5.05 -14.97
N ASP A 74 8.71 5.66 -16.15
CA ASP A 74 9.97 5.91 -16.87
C ASP A 74 10.87 6.95 -16.16
N ARG A 75 10.29 7.75 -15.27
CA ARG A 75 11.00 8.80 -14.50
C ARG A 75 11.12 8.46 -13.02
N MET A 76 10.50 7.36 -12.59
CA MET A 76 10.39 6.98 -11.19
C MET A 76 11.67 6.26 -10.76
N ASP A 77 12.24 6.69 -9.64
CA ASP A 77 13.33 5.97 -9.00
C ASP A 77 12.82 4.78 -8.16
N TRP A 78 13.77 3.93 -7.76
CA TRP A 78 13.47 2.69 -7.05
C TRP A 78 12.83 2.92 -5.67
N ASP A 79 13.15 4.03 -5.02
CA ASP A 79 12.63 4.33 -3.68
C ASP A 79 11.19 4.84 -3.76
N THR A 80 10.91 5.76 -4.69
CA THR A 80 9.57 6.23 -5.03
C THR A 80 8.67 5.07 -5.46
N TYR A 81 9.18 4.13 -6.25
CA TYR A 81 8.43 2.93 -6.65
C TYR A 81 8.04 2.05 -5.45
N LYS A 82 8.96 1.81 -4.51
CA LYS A 82 8.64 1.07 -3.28
C LYS A 82 7.59 1.78 -2.45
N GLU A 83 7.66 3.10 -2.31
CA GLU A 83 6.71 3.89 -1.53
C GLU A 83 5.30 3.84 -2.14
N GLN A 84 5.20 4.00 -3.47
CA GLN A 84 3.91 3.91 -4.17
C GLN A 84 3.29 2.51 -4.03
N MET A 85 4.11 1.47 -4.11
CA MET A 85 3.67 0.08 -4.02
C MET A 85 3.39 -0.39 -2.59
N ARG A 86 4.04 0.21 -1.59
CA ARG A 86 3.69 0.10 -0.17
C ARG A 86 2.44 0.91 0.19
N GLY A 87 1.92 1.70 -0.75
CA GLY A 87 0.68 2.46 -0.62
C GLY A 87 -0.56 1.62 -0.27
N ASN A 88 -0.49 0.29 -0.44
CA ASN A 88 -1.45 -0.65 0.17
C ASN A 88 -1.12 -0.83 1.65
N CYS A 89 -1.54 0.15 2.44
CA CYS A 89 -1.63 0.06 3.88
C CYS A 89 -3.01 -0.55 4.20
N PRO A 90 -3.11 -1.75 4.78
CA PRO A 90 -4.41 -2.40 5.04
C PRO A 90 -5.37 -1.50 5.85
N PHE A 91 -4.84 -0.81 6.87
CA PHE A 91 -5.58 0.22 7.60
C PHE A 91 -6.04 1.39 6.71
N MET A 92 -5.23 1.84 5.76
CA MET A 92 -5.63 2.93 4.85
C MET A 92 -6.66 2.51 3.83
N ASP A 93 -6.57 1.28 3.31
CA ASP A 93 -7.59 0.71 2.43
C ASP A 93 -8.92 0.60 3.18
N PHE A 94 -8.88 0.12 4.42
CA PHE A 94 -10.03 0.09 5.33
C PHE A 94 -10.58 1.51 5.60
N ALA A 95 -9.73 2.46 5.98
CA ALA A 95 -10.14 3.83 6.29
C ALA A 95 -10.74 4.54 5.06
N LEU A 96 -10.17 4.33 3.87
CA LEU A 96 -10.70 4.84 2.61
C LEU A 96 -12.06 4.21 2.27
N GLU A 97 -12.22 2.90 2.50
CA GLU A 97 -13.50 2.22 2.29
C GLU A 97 -14.60 2.76 3.24
N VAL A 98 -14.28 2.93 4.53
CA VAL A 98 -15.21 3.48 5.53
C VAL A 98 -15.59 4.93 5.19
N MET A 99 -14.64 5.80 4.88
CA MET A 99 -14.92 7.18 4.48
C MET A 99 -15.71 7.25 3.17
N GLY A 100 -15.37 6.40 2.20
CA GLY A 100 -16.08 6.33 0.93
C GLY A 100 -17.56 5.96 1.11
N LYS A 101 -17.83 4.92 1.90
CA LYS A 101 -19.20 4.52 2.26
C LYS A 101 -19.92 5.62 3.03
N ASN A 102 -19.25 6.26 3.99
CA ASN A 102 -19.87 7.34 4.77
C ASN A 102 -20.27 8.53 3.90
N ASN A 103 -19.42 8.92 2.95
CA ASN A 103 -19.74 9.99 2.01
C ASN A 103 -20.98 9.71 1.15
N LEU A 104 -21.23 8.44 0.78
CA LEU A 104 -22.46 8.06 0.07
C LEU A 104 -23.73 8.25 0.92
N LEU A 105 -23.58 8.26 2.24
CA LEU A 105 -24.66 8.46 3.20
C LEU A 105 -24.87 9.94 3.55
N ALA A 106 -24.12 10.86 2.95
CA ALA A 106 -24.23 12.29 3.22
C ALA A 106 -25.67 12.80 3.02
N GLY A 107 -26.20 13.52 4.02
CA GLY A 107 -27.59 14.00 4.02
C GLY A 107 -28.62 12.98 4.49
N THR A 108 -28.20 11.76 4.85
CA THR A 108 -29.06 10.76 5.49
C THR A 108 -28.83 10.73 7.00
N PRO A 109 -29.80 10.23 7.80
CA PRO A 109 -29.60 9.99 9.24
C PRO A 109 -28.50 8.95 9.55
N SER A 110 -28.07 8.18 8.56
CA SER A 110 -27.02 7.17 8.70
C SER A 110 -25.61 7.71 8.43
N PHE A 111 -25.47 9.01 8.12
CA PHE A 111 -24.17 9.66 8.02
C PHE A 111 -23.46 9.69 9.38
N MET A 112 -22.27 9.13 9.44
CA MET A 112 -21.39 9.16 10.61
C MET A 112 -20.67 10.50 10.67
N ASN A 113 -20.71 11.16 11.83
CA ASN A 113 -19.90 12.35 12.08
C ASN A 113 -18.44 11.95 12.34
N ASP A 114 -17.57 12.95 12.45
CA ASP A 114 -16.13 12.77 12.62
C ASP A 114 -15.76 11.94 13.87
N ASP A 115 -16.47 12.12 14.98
CA ASP A 115 -16.26 11.35 16.21
C ASP A 115 -16.59 9.86 15.99
N PHE A 116 -17.74 9.57 15.39
CA PHE A 116 -18.17 8.19 15.16
C PHE A 116 -17.35 7.50 14.06
N LEU A 117 -16.89 8.25 13.05
CA LEU A 117 -15.93 7.76 12.07
C LEU A 117 -14.60 7.36 12.71
N ARG A 118 -14.11 8.17 13.65
CA ARG A 118 -12.90 7.86 14.40
C ARG A 118 -13.06 6.57 15.20
N ASP A 119 -14.14 6.43 15.96
CA ASP A 119 -14.41 5.22 16.77
C ASP A 119 -14.44 3.95 15.89
N VAL A 120 -15.10 4.02 14.73
CA VAL A 120 -15.15 2.90 13.77
C VAL A 120 -13.76 2.59 13.23
N MET A 121 -12.96 3.61 12.94
CA MET A 121 -11.59 3.42 12.45
C MET A 121 -10.65 2.84 13.52
N GLU A 122 -10.74 3.32 14.75
CA GLU A 122 -9.97 2.79 15.89
C GLU A 122 -10.34 1.33 16.18
N ALA A 123 -11.62 0.97 16.09
CA ALA A 123 -12.08 -0.41 16.28
C ALA A 123 -11.60 -1.37 15.16
N GLY A 124 -11.39 -0.86 13.95
CA GLY A 124 -10.86 -1.63 12.82
C GLY A 124 -9.33 -1.60 12.70
N MET A 125 -8.65 -0.93 13.61
CA MET A 125 -7.20 -0.80 13.64
C MET A 125 -6.51 -2.09 14.09
N GLU A 126 -5.39 -2.46 13.48
CA GLU A 126 -4.60 -3.60 13.92
C GLU A 126 -3.98 -3.35 15.31
N PRO A 127 -3.87 -4.38 16.18
CA PRO A 127 -3.44 -4.20 17.57
C PRO A 127 -2.10 -3.47 17.74
N ASP A 128 -1.09 -3.76 16.92
CA ASP A 128 0.20 -3.06 17.04
C ASP A 128 0.19 -1.66 16.42
N LEU A 129 -0.69 -1.33 15.46
CA LEU A 129 -0.90 0.06 15.04
C LEU A 129 -1.58 0.86 16.16
N ALA A 130 -2.57 0.26 16.83
CA ALA A 130 -3.25 0.89 17.97
C ALA A 130 -2.27 1.13 19.13
N GLN A 131 -1.37 0.18 19.37
CA GLN A 131 -0.32 0.32 20.38
C GLN A 131 0.66 1.47 20.05
N GLU A 132 1.07 1.60 18.79
CA GLU A 132 1.92 2.71 18.33
C GLU A 132 1.19 4.05 18.44
N CYS A 133 -0.08 4.13 18.03
CA CYS A 133 -0.90 5.33 18.18
C CYS A 133 -1.03 5.76 19.65
N HIS A 134 -1.15 4.80 20.57
CA HIS A 134 -1.12 5.08 22.00
C HIS A 134 0.26 5.55 22.48
N HIS A 135 1.35 4.93 22.01
CA HIS A 135 2.72 5.29 22.39
C HIS A 135 3.08 6.71 21.95
N GLU A 136 2.71 7.08 20.73
CA GLU A 136 2.99 8.37 20.09
C GLU A 136 1.93 9.43 20.46
N ASN A 137 0.99 9.08 21.32
CA ASN A 137 -0.07 9.96 21.81
C ASN A 137 -0.90 10.61 20.68
N ALA A 138 -1.21 9.83 19.64
CA ALA A 138 -2.08 10.27 18.54
C ALA A 138 -3.47 10.71 19.05
N ASN A 139 -3.87 10.26 20.23
CA ASN A 139 -5.10 10.69 20.89
C ASN A 139 -5.12 12.16 21.34
N ALA A 140 -3.97 12.85 21.35
CA ALA A 140 -3.90 14.28 21.61
C ALA A 140 -4.56 15.12 20.50
N PHE A 141 -4.70 14.56 19.30
CA PHE A 141 -5.43 15.19 18.20
C PHE A 141 -6.93 14.99 18.42
N LEU A 142 -7.63 16.06 18.83
CA LEU A 142 -9.08 16.03 19.04
C LEU A 142 -9.84 16.03 17.71
N ASP A 143 -9.34 16.77 16.73
CA ASP A 143 -9.94 16.85 15.40
C ASP A 143 -9.61 15.59 14.57
N PHE A 144 -10.61 15.08 13.85
CA PHE A 144 -10.48 13.86 13.05
C PHE A 144 -9.41 13.94 11.96
N ARG A 145 -9.29 15.07 11.26
CA ARG A 145 -8.34 15.21 10.15
C ARG A 145 -6.88 15.19 10.63
N PRO A 146 -6.48 15.99 11.63
CA PRO A 146 -5.16 15.87 12.25
C PRO A 146 -4.88 14.48 12.84
N TRP A 147 -5.86 13.86 13.51
CA TRP A 147 -5.72 12.50 14.03
C TRP A 147 -5.43 11.50 12.91
N LEU A 148 -6.22 11.52 11.84
CA LEU A 148 -6.06 10.59 10.72
C LEU A 148 -4.72 10.79 9.99
N ASP A 149 -4.23 12.02 9.89
CA ASP A 149 -2.93 12.31 9.29
C ASP A 149 -1.77 11.80 10.16
N GLU A 150 -1.91 11.82 11.47
CA GLU A 150 -0.96 11.22 12.39
C GLU A 150 -0.97 9.69 12.30
N VAL A 151 -2.15 9.06 12.32
CA VAL A 151 -2.27 7.60 12.16
C VAL A 151 -1.68 7.15 10.81
N LYS A 152 -1.89 7.92 9.73
CA LYS A 152 -1.21 7.70 8.43
C LYS A 152 0.31 7.76 8.56
N ARG A 153 0.84 8.74 9.30
CA ARG A 153 2.29 8.90 9.52
C ARG A 153 2.85 7.68 10.24
N LEU A 154 2.20 7.25 11.32
CA LEU A 154 2.59 6.09 12.12
C LEU A 154 2.53 4.81 11.30
N ASN A 155 1.42 4.57 10.60
CA ASN A 155 1.26 3.37 9.79
C ASN A 155 2.27 3.25 8.63
N LYS A 156 2.81 4.39 8.15
CA LYS A 156 3.89 4.42 7.15
C LYS A 156 5.29 4.18 7.72
N GLN A 157 5.48 4.37 9.02
CA GLN A 157 6.76 4.16 9.70
C GLN A 157 6.98 2.69 10.10
N ARG A 158 5.94 1.87 10.00
CA ARG A 158 5.95 0.42 10.17
C ARG A 158 6.52 -0.30 8.94
#